data_AF-A0A0L6TZP5-F1
#
_entry.id   AF-A0A0L6TZP5-F1
#
_cell.length_a   1.000
_cell.length_b   1.000
_cell.length_c   1.000
_cell.angle_alpha   90.00
_cell.angle_beta   90.00
_cell.angle_gamma   90.00
#
_symmetry.space_group_name_H-M   'P 1'
#
loop_
_entity.id
_entity.type
_entity.pdbx_description
1 polymer ?
#
loop_
_entity_poly.entity_id
_entity_poly.type
_entity_poly.pdbx_seq_one_letter_code
_entity_poly.pdbx_strand_id
1 'polypeptide(L)'
;MNSVIIKKIPVEADLEKLMKKKNFQANSPSYLEYLNAVDILNKRFQPMAILKECSVEATSGNTIIIGGYSYKSKILSHLLKDNQRVFLYLLTMGEMPSDITQIEKYFVHSLKLPVMISAMQNLKKMVQIEHHLEKIGMVNPGLIPDWPIQANQTIFETFGNATKGIGVQMTEACTMRPLYSSSGILFDDLKHYCECETCTIDACVGREARFCRTA
;
A
#
# COMPACT_ATOMS: atom_id res chain seq x y z
N MET A 1 -12.17 -3.43 21.41
CA MET A 1 -11.77 -2.01 21.37
C MET A 1 -11.09 -1.77 20.03
N ASN A 2 -11.71 -1.02 19.12
CA ASN A 2 -11.14 -0.76 17.79
C ASN A 2 -10.17 0.42 17.87
N SER A 3 -9.02 0.24 18.52
CA SER A 3 -8.00 1.29 18.62
C SER A 3 -7.27 1.42 17.29
N VAL A 4 -7.17 2.65 16.79
CA VAL A 4 -6.29 2.98 15.67
C VAL A 4 -4.86 3.00 16.17
N ILE A 5 -3.95 2.32 15.48
CA ILE A 5 -2.53 2.25 15.83
C ILE A 5 -1.71 2.93 14.74
N ILE A 6 -0.82 3.85 15.12
CA ILE A 6 0.17 4.44 14.23
C ILE A 6 1.44 3.56 14.25
N LYS A 7 1.95 3.21 13.08
CA LYS A 7 3.21 2.48 12.89
C LYS A 7 4.18 3.31 12.05
N LYS A 8 5.43 3.40 12.49
CA LYS A 8 6.53 3.84 11.64
C LYS A 8 6.93 2.67 10.77
N ILE A 9 7.08 2.90 9.47
CA ILE A 9 7.40 1.86 8.51
C ILE A 9 8.88 1.98 8.15
N PRO A 10 9.71 0.96 8.46
CA PRO A 10 11.09 0.96 8.03
C PRO A 10 11.07 0.84 6.50
N VAL A 11 11.78 1.73 5.83
CA VAL A 11 11.98 1.63 4.39
C VAL A 11 13.45 1.92 4.15
N GLU A 12 14.15 0.89 3.69
CA GLU A 12 15.53 1.02 3.24
C GLU A 12 15.50 1.03 1.72
N ALA A 13 15.55 2.25 1.16
CA ALA A 13 15.81 2.41 -0.26
C ALA A 13 17.26 2.01 -0.52
N ASP A 14 17.44 0.95 -1.29
CA ASP A 14 18.77 0.43 -1.68
C ASP A 14 18.86 0.44 -3.21
N LEU A 15 19.80 1.23 -3.75
CA LEU A 15 19.83 1.46 -5.19
C LEU A 15 19.94 0.17 -6.01
N GLU A 16 20.75 -0.78 -5.54
CA GLU A 16 20.94 -2.07 -6.22
C GLU A 16 19.64 -2.87 -6.22
N LYS A 17 18.93 -2.92 -5.10
CA LYS A 17 17.62 -3.60 -4.99
C LYS A 17 16.53 -2.90 -5.80
N LEU A 18 16.49 -1.57 -5.78
CA LEU A 18 15.47 -0.77 -6.48
C LEU A 18 15.68 -0.84 -8.00
N MET A 19 16.93 -1.03 -8.44
CA MET A 19 17.30 -0.91 -9.85
C MET A 19 17.99 -2.14 -10.42
N LYS A 20 17.74 -3.33 -9.85
CA LYS A 20 18.26 -4.65 -10.30
C LYS A 20 18.21 -4.91 -11.81
N LYS A 21 17.36 -4.20 -12.56
CA LYS A 21 17.17 -4.34 -14.02
C LYS A 21 17.82 -3.23 -14.87
N LYS A 22 18.38 -2.17 -14.28
CA LYS A 22 19.09 -1.12 -15.04
C LYS A 22 20.59 -1.35 -14.98
N ASN A 23 21.19 -1.55 -16.15
CA ASN A 23 22.63 -1.53 -16.31
C ASN A 23 23.11 -0.07 -16.23
N PHE A 24 23.42 0.40 -15.02
CA PHE A 24 24.10 1.67 -14.87
C PHE A 24 25.58 1.50 -15.15
N GLN A 25 26.13 2.46 -15.90
CA GLN A 25 27.57 2.67 -15.88
C GLN A 25 27.93 3.24 -14.51
N ALA A 26 28.80 2.53 -13.79
CA ALA A 26 29.31 2.96 -12.49
C ALA A 26 29.86 4.39 -12.61
N ASN A 27 29.55 5.23 -11.62
CA ASN A 27 29.97 6.63 -11.54
C ASN A 27 29.52 7.55 -12.69
N SER A 28 28.55 7.14 -13.51
CA SER A 28 27.91 8.06 -14.46
C SER A 28 27.15 9.17 -13.73
N PRO A 29 26.97 10.37 -14.33
CA PRO A 29 26.20 11.44 -13.72
C PRO A 29 24.80 11.00 -13.28
N SER A 30 24.09 10.23 -14.10
CA SER A 30 22.78 9.69 -13.74
C SER A 30 22.83 8.73 -12.55
N TYR A 31 23.87 7.92 -12.43
CA TYR A 31 24.03 7.02 -11.28
C TYR A 31 24.18 7.80 -9.97
N LEU A 32 24.96 8.89 -9.99
CA LEU A 32 25.12 9.77 -8.83
C LEU A 32 23.80 10.45 -8.43
N GLU A 33 22.99 10.86 -9.40
CA GLU A 33 21.65 11.41 -9.14
C GLU A 33 20.69 10.38 -8.50
N TYR A 34 20.76 9.12 -8.93
CA TYR A 34 19.98 8.05 -8.28
C TYR A 34 20.48 7.75 -6.85
N LEU A 35 21.79 7.79 -6.61
CA LEU A 35 22.33 7.68 -5.25
C LEU A 35 21.85 8.83 -4.37
N ASN A 36 21.87 10.07 -4.89
CA ASN A 36 21.34 11.22 -4.16
C ASN A 36 19.83 11.07 -3.88
N ALA A 37 19.04 10.59 -4.85
CA ALA A 37 17.62 10.34 -4.65
C ALA A 37 17.35 9.27 -3.57
N VAL A 38 18.15 8.20 -3.52
CA VAL A 38 18.10 7.20 -2.44
C VAL A 38 18.43 7.82 -1.09
N ASP A 39 19.43 8.69 -1.02
CA ASP A 39 19.79 9.41 0.21
C ASP A 39 18.65 10.30 0.71
N ILE A 40 18.01 11.05 -0.19
CA ILE A 40 16.82 11.86 0.09
C ILE A 40 15.69 10.98 0.64
N LEU A 41 15.42 9.84 -0.01
CA LEU A 41 14.38 8.91 0.42
C LEU A 41 14.64 8.38 1.84
N ASN A 42 15.86 7.94 2.13
CA ASN A 42 16.20 7.34 3.42
C ASN A 42 16.26 8.38 4.56
N LYS A 43 16.71 9.61 4.29
CA LYS A 43 16.91 10.63 5.33
C LYS A 43 15.72 11.56 5.54
N ARG A 44 14.94 11.83 4.49
CA ARG A 44 13.94 12.91 4.49
C ARG A 44 12.50 12.43 4.43
N PHE A 45 12.25 11.19 4.03
CA PHE A 45 10.91 10.60 4.12
C PHE A 45 10.77 9.83 5.43
N GLN A 46 9.56 9.88 6.00
CA GLN A 46 9.23 9.18 7.24
C GLN A 46 7.96 8.36 7.01
N PRO A 47 8.10 7.14 6.46
CA PRO A 47 6.95 6.33 6.12
C PRO A 47 6.15 5.95 7.37
N MET A 48 4.85 6.12 7.30
CA MET A 48 3.93 5.86 8.41
C MET A 48 2.69 5.15 7.91
N ALA A 49 2.14 4.27 8.74
CA ALA A 49 0.83 3.71 8.53
C ALA A 49 -0.07 3.93 9.75
N ILE A 50 -1.38 4.02 9.52
CA ILE A 50 -2.38 3.76 10.54
C ILE A 50 -3.09 2.45 10.22
N LEU A 51 -3.35 1.67 11.26
CA LEU A 51 -4.06 0.40 11.20
C LEU A 51 -5.28 0.46 12.10
N LYS A 52 -6.36 -0.17 11.67
CA LYS A 52 -7.54 -0.39 12.49
C LYS A 52 -8.02 -1.82 12.28
N GLU A 53 -8.00 -2.60 13.36
CA GLU A 53 -8.64 -3.91 13.40
C GLU A 53 -10.16 -3.73 13.40
N CYS A 54 -10.82 -4.42 12.48
CA CYS A 54 -12.26 -4.38 12.28
C CYS A 54 -12.80 -5.80 12.15
N SER A 55 -13.95 -6.07 12.77
CA SER A 55 -14.69 -7.31 12.58
C SER A 55 -15.27 -7.37 11.17
N VAL A 56 -15.33 -8.57 10.60
CA VAL A 56 -16.16 -8.87 9.43
C VAL A 56 -17.52 -9.32 9.95
N GLU A 57 -18.54 -8.48 9.76
CA GLU A 57 -19.83 -8.64 10.44
C GLU A 57 -20.83 -9.42 9.60
N ALA A 58 -20.85 -9.19 8.28
CA ALA A 58 -21.76 -9.88 7.37
C ALA A 58 -21.19 -9.91 5.95
N THR A 59 -21.47 -10.99 5.24
CA THR A 59 -21.24 -11.11 3.79
C THR A 59 -22.51 -11.59 3.10
N SER A 60 -22.97 -10.86 2.08
CA SER A 60 -24.14 -11.23 1.30
C SER A 60 -23.93 -10.86 -0.16
N GLY A 61 -23.80 -11.87 -1.04
CA GLY A 61 -23.56 -11.67 -2.46
C GLY A 61 -22.32 -10.81 -2.72
N ASN A 62 -22.53 -9.59 -3.22
CA ASN A 62 -21.48 -8.61 -3.53
C ASN A 62 -21.25 -7.57 -2.43
N THR A 63 -21.84 -7.75 -1.24
CA THR A 63 -21.75 -6.79 -0.14
C THR A 63 -21.08 -7.43 1.06
N ILE A 64 -20.17 -6.70 1.69
CA ILE A 64 -19.51 -7.09 2.94
C ILE A 64 -19.56 -5.91 3.93
N ILE A 65 -19.84 -6.21 5.20
CA ILE A 65 -19.85 -5.23 6.30
C ILE A 65 -18.59 -5.44 7.13
N ILE A 66 -17.77 -4.38 7.23
CA ILE A 66 -16.50 -4.38 7.96
C ILE A 66 -16.49 -3.18 8.90
N GLY A 67 -16.43 -3.43 10.21
CA GLY A 67 -16.39 -2.39 11.24
C GLY A 67 -17.54 -1.38 11.16
N GLY A 68 -18.75 -1.85 10.83
CA GLY A 68 -19.96 -1.05 10.65
C GLY A 68 -20.13 -0.37 9.28
N TYR A 69 -19.17 -0.52 8.37
CA TYR A 69 -19.22 0.09 7.04
C TYR A 69 -19.50 -0.94 5.94
N SER A 70 -20.32 -0.55 4.97
CA SER A 70 -20.69 -1.41 3.84
C SER A 70 -19.74 -1.21 2.65
N TYR A 71 -19.15 -2.30 2.17
CA TYR A 71 -18.31 -2.36 0.98
C TYR A 71 -19.01 -3.20 -0.09
N LYS A 72 -18.97 -2.72 -1.34
CA LYS A 72 -19.54 -3.42 -2.50
C LYS A 72 -18.44 -3.96 -3.39
N SER A 73 -18.23 -5.27 -3.34
CA SER A 73 -17.39 -6.06 -4.25
C SER A 73 -17.66 -7.55 -4.01
N LYS A 74 -17.91 -8.29 -5.09
CA LYS A 74 -18.07 -9.76 -5.07
C LYS A 74 -16.74 -10.42 -4.79
N ILE A 75 -15.63 -9.90 -5.34
CA ILE A 75 -14.29 -10.41 -5.09
C ILE A 75 -13.94 -10.22 -3.60
N LEU A 76 -14.15 -9.02 -3.05
CA LEU A 76 -13.86 -8.73 -1.65
C LEU A 76 -14.71 -9.59 -0.70
N SER A 77 -16.01 -9.71 -0.98
CA SER A 77 -16.91 -10.61 -0.24
C SER A 77 -16.40 -12.06 -0.27
N HIS A 78 -16.01 -12.56 -1.45
CA HIS A 78 -15.46 -13.90 -1.58
C HIS A 78 -14.13 -14.08 -0.81
N LEU A 79 -13.22 -13.10 -0.88
CA LEU A 79 -11.94 -13.15 -0.18
C LEU A 79 -12.14 -13.23 1.33
N LEU A 80 -13.01 -12.39 1.88
CA LEU A 80 -13.09 -12.12 3.30
C LEU A 80 -14.20 -12.87 4.06
N LYS A 81 -15.09 -13.61 3.38
CA LYS A 81 -16.23 -14.29 4.02
C LYS A 81 -15.89 -15.24 5.17
N ASP A 82 -14.68 -15.81 5.16
CA ASP A 82 -14.24 -16.79 6.16
C ASP A 82 -13.35 -16.12 7.24
N ASN A 83 -13.07 -14.82 7.10
CA ASN A 83 -12.30 -14.04 8.06
C ASN A 83 -13.22 -13.50 9.15
N GLN A 84 -12.84 -13.65 10.42
CA GLN A 84 -13.55 -13.02 11.54
C GLN A 84 -13.20 -11.54 11.70
N ARG A 85 -11.98 -11.18 11.29
CA ARG A 85 -11.42 -9.83 11.40
C ARG A 85 -10.51 -9.51 10.22
N VAL A 86 -10.33 -8.22 9.98
CA VAL A 86 -9.39 -7.67 9.02
C VAL A 86 -8.74 -6.41 9.60
N PHE A 87 -7.67 -5.94 8.96
CA PHE A 87 -6.95 -4.73 9.34
C PHE A 87 -7.04 -3.73 8.20
N LEU A 88 -7.89 -2.73 8.36
CA LEU A 88 -7.88 -1.58 7.46
C LEU A 88 -6.57 -0.81 7.66
N TYR A 89 -6.01 -0.28 6.59
CA TYR A 89 -4.81 0.53 6.67
C TYR A 89 -4.87 1.78 5.79
N LEU A 90 -4.19 2.83 6.25
CA LEU A 90 -3.64 3.89 5.40
C LEU A 90 -2.13 3.90 5.59
N LEU A 91 -1.38 4.03 4.51
CA LEU A 91 0.08 4.09 4.47
C LEU A 91 0.47 5.35 3.70
N THR A 92 1.48 6.08 4.17
CA THR A 92 2.07 7.20 3.44
C THR A 92 3.58 7.22 3.60
N MET A 93 4.27 7.71 2.58
CA MET A 93 5.70 8.04 2.66
C MET A 93 5.93 9.42 3.29
N GLY A 94 4.89 10.25 3.39
CA GLY A 94 4.98 11.66 3.76
C GLY A 94 5.01 12.58 2.54
N GLU A 95 5.09 13.88 2.81
CA GLU A 95 5.19 14.90 1.77
C GLU A 95 6.57 14.91 1.11
N MET A 96 6.60 15.28 -0.17
CA MET A 96 7.84 15.57 -0.86
C MET A 96 8.54 16.75 -0.17
N PRO A 97 9.85 16.68 0.13
CA PRO A 97 10.59 17.83 0.63
C PRO A 97 10.40 19.05 -0.30
N SER A 98 10.06 20.20 0.27
CA SER A 98 9.71 21.40 -0.52
C SER A 98 10.93 22.07 -1.16
N ASP A 99 12.09 21.86 -0.55
CA ASP A 99 13.38 22.49 -0.81
C ASP A 99 14.30 21.72 -1.77
N ILE A 100 13.88 20.55 -2.27
CA ILE A 100 14.66 19.82 -3.29
C ILE A 100 14.43 20.38 -4.70
N THR A 101 15.44 20.28 -5.55
CA THR A 101 15.46 20.75 -6.94
C THR A 101 14.49 19.95 -7.83
N GLN A 102 14.19 20.46 -9.02
CA GLN A 102 13.35 19.73 -9.98
C GLN A 102 14.01 18.44 -10.49
N ILE A 103 15.34 18.43 -10.59
CA ILE A 103 16.11 17.23 -10.98
C ILE A 103 15.99 16.17 -9.89
N GLU A 104 16.22 16.54 -8.63
CA GLU A 104 16.05 15.61 -7.50
C GLU A 104 14.63 15.07 -7.41
N LYS A 105 13.61 15.94 -7.58
CA LYS A 105 12.20 15.50 -7.63
C LYS A 105 11.99 14.44 -8.71
N TYR A 106 12.53 14.64 -9.91
CA TYR A 106 12.43 13.65 -10.99
C TYR A 106 13.02 12.29 -10.59
N PHE A 107 14.24 12.27 -10.03
CA PHE A 107 14.88 11.01 -9.63
C PHE A 107 14.18 10.35 -8.44
N VAL A 108 13.77 11.09 -7.42
CA VAL A 108 12.96 10.57 -6.30
C VAL A 108 11.65 9.97 -6.81
N HIS A 109 10.94 10.68 -7.70
CA HIS A 109 9.71 10.18 -8.32
C HIS A 109 9.92 8.87 -9.10
N SER A 110 11.08 8.71 -9.75
CA SER A 110 11.38 7.48 -10.51
C SER A 110 11.57 6.25 -9.60
N LEU A 111 11.92 6.47 -8.32
CA LEU A 111 12.08 5.43 -7.30
C LEU A 111 10.81 5.19 -6.47
N LYS A 112 9.72 5.95 -6.71
CA LYS A 112 8.50 5.90 -5.89
C LYS A 112 7.89 4.51 -5.75
N LEU A 113 7.79 3.78 -6.87
CA LEU A 113 7.09 2.50 -6.92
C LEU A 113 7.81 1.45 -6.09
N PRO A 114 9.11 1.17 -6.32
CA PRO A 114 9.80 0.14 -5.56
C PRO A 114 9.92 0.48 -4.06
N VAL A 115 9.99 1.77 -3.70
CA VAL A 115 9.97 2.22 -2.30
C VAL A 115 8.60 1.99 -1.65
N MET A 116 7.50 2.35 -2.33
CA MET A 116 6.13 2.06 -1.87
C MET A 116 5.90 0.57 -1.67
N ILE A 117 6.38 -0.28 -2.59
CA ILE A 117 6.29 -1.73 -2.48
C ILE A 117 7.02 -2.23 -1.23
N SER A 118 8.24 -1.75 -0.98
CA SER A 118 8.99 -2.09 0.24
C SER A 118 8.22 -1.70 1.51
N ALA A 119 7.62 -0.50 1.53
CA ALA A 119 6.79 -0.06 2.66
C ALA A 119 5.56 -0.95 2.87
N MET A 120 4.85 -1.32 1.81
CA MET A 120 3.69 -2.22 1.86
C MET A 120 4.08 -3.63 2.34
N GLN A 121 5.22 -4.16 1.88
CA GLN A 121 5.73 -5.47 2.31
C GLN A 121 6.12 -5.46 3.79
N ASN A 122 6.76 -4.39 4.27
CA ASN A 122 7.08 -4.24 5.68
C ASN A 122 5.82 -4.11 6.53
N LEU A 123 4.82 -3.37 6.08
CA LEU A 123 3.52 -3.30 6.74
C LEU A 123 2.85 -4.69 6.82
N LYS A 124 2.80 -5.44 5.72
CA LYS A 124 2.32 -6.83 5.67
C LYS A 124 3.04 -7.68 6.72
N LYS A 125 4.37 -7.66 6.71
CA LYS A 125 5.20 -8.45 7.64
C LYS A 125 4.95 -8.08 9.10
N MET A 126 4.81 -6.79 9.42
CA MET A 126 4.51 -6.34 10.79
C MET A 126 3.17 -6.89 11.28
N VAL A 127 2.11 -6.73 10.48
CA VAL A 127 0.77 -7.22 10.85
C VAL A 127 0.76 -8.75 10.95
N GLN A 128 1.44 -9.44 10.03
CA GLN A 128 1.54 -10.90 10.05
C GLN A 128 2.18 -11.41 11.35
N ILE A 129 3.31 -10.83 11.74
CA ILE A 129 4.05 -11.23 12.95
C ILE A 129 3.25 -10.91 14.20
N GLU A 130 2.71 -9.69 14.32
CA GLU A 130 2.01 -9.21 15.51
C GLU A 130 0.71 -9.95 15.78
N HIS A 131 0.01 -10.38 14.73
CA HIS A 131 -1.27 -11.09 14.84
C HIS A 131 -1.16 -12.59 14.61
N HIS A 132 0.06 -13.13 14.51
CA HIS A 132 0.35 -14.55 14.33
C HIS A 132 -0.40 -15.19 13.14
N LEU A 133 -0.46 -14.47 12.02
CA LEU A 133 -1.12 -14.97 10.81
C LEU A 133 -0.17 -15.90 10.05
N GLU A 134 -0.67 -17.06 9.64
CA GLU A 134 0.12 -18.00 8.82
C GLU A 134 0.50 -17.34 7.49
N LYS A 135 -0.49 -16.72 6.82
CA LYS A 135 -0.29 -15.98 5.59
C LYS A 135 -1.10 -14.69 5.61
N ILE A 136 -0.53 -13.61 5.08
CA ILE A 136 -1.21 -12.31 5.03
C ILE A 136 -1.52 -11.90 3.58
N GLY A 137 -2.78 -11.55 3.36
CA GLY A 137 -3.30 -10.97 2.13
C GLY A 137 -3.36 -9.46 2.24
N MET A 138 -3.24 -8.77 1.12
CA MET A 138 -3.41 -7.32 1.00
C MET A 138 -4.24 -7.05 -0.24
N VAL A 139 -5.28 -6.23 -0.10
CA VAL A 139 -6.13 -5.82 -1.22
C VAL A 139 -6.35 -4.31 -1.20
N ASN A 140 -6.33 -3.70 -2.37
CA ASN A 140 -6.37 -2.25 -2.55
C ASN A 140 -7.50 -1.81 -3.49
N PRO A 141 -8.24 -0.74 -3.15
CA PRO A 141 -9.18 -0.13 -4.09
C PRO A 141 -8.50 0.28 -5.39
N GLY A 142 -9.12 -0.06 -6.51
CA GLY A 142 -8.60 0.18 -7.86
C GLY A 142 -7.66 -0.90 -8.38
N LEU A 143 -7.24 -1.87 -7.56
CA LEU A 143 -6.42 -3.01 -8.00
C LEU A 143 -7.22 -4.30 -8.26
N ILE A 144 -8.48 -4.36 -7.80
CA ILE A 144 -9.43 -5.41 -8.20
C ILE A 144 -10.57 -4.84 -9.06
N PRO A 145 -11.04 -5.58 -10.09
CA PRO A 145 -11.97 -5.04 -11.09
C PRO A 145 -13.29 -4.48 -10.56
N ASP A 146 -13.85 -5.06 -9.49
CA ASP A 146 -15.16 -4.70 -8.95
C ASP A 146 -15.09 -3.90 -7.64
N TRP A 147 -13.91 -3.35 -7.30
CA TRP A 147 -13.71 -2.48 -6.15
C TRP A 147 -12.89 -1.26 -6.56
N PRO A 148 -13.56 -0.20 -7.05
CA PRO A 148 -12.90 0.91 -7.71
C PRO A 148 -12.24 1.86 -6.69
N ILE A 149 -11.39 2.77 -7.17
CA ILE A 149 -10.61 3.70 -6.31
C ILE A 149 -11.49 4.57 -5.39
N GLN A 150 -12.74 4.85 -5.77
CA GLN A 150 -13.71 5.58 -4.96
C GLN A 150 -14.00 4.88 -3.63
N ALA A 151 -13.79 3.55 -3.53
CA ALA A 151 -13.95 2.82 -2.28
C ALA A 151 -12.93 3.20 -1.20
N ASN A 152 -11.88 3.96 -1.54
CA ASN A 152 -11.02 4.60 -0.55
C ASN A 152 -11.81 5.46 0.43
N GLN A 153 -12.91 6.07 0.00
CA GLN A 153 -13.74 6.90 0.86
C GLN A 153 -14.25 6.13 2.08
N THR A 154 -14.79 4.93 1.88
CA THR A 154 -15.31 4.08 2.97
C THR A 154 -14.20 3.66 3.94
N ILE A 155 -12.99 3.39 3.44
CA ILE A 155 -11.83 3.11 4.29
C ILE A 155 -11.49 4.34 5.15
N PHE A 156 -11.42 5.53 4.54
CA PHE A 156 -11.11 6.79 5.24
C PHE A 156 -12.15 7.14 6.32
N GLU A 157 -13.43 6.97 6.01
CA GLU A 157 -14.52 7.19 6.96
C GLU A 157 -14.36 6.32 8.21
N THR A 158 -13.85 5.09 8.05
CA THR A 158 -13.60 4.18 9.17
C THR A 158 -12.51 4.69 10.12
N PHE A 159 -11.55 5.50 9.64
CA PHE A 159 -10.51 6.12 10.47
C PHE A 159 -10.91 7.47 11.06
N GLY A 160 -11.86 8.18 10.43
CA GLY A 160 -12.29 9.51 10.87
C GLY A 160 -11.12 10.47 11.05
N ASN A 161 -11.05 11.15 12.21
CA ASN A 161 -9.99 12.12 12.50
C ASN A 161 -8.59 11.51 12.69
N ALA A 162 -8.45 10.18 12.82
CA ALA A 162 -7.16 9.56 13.06
C ALA A 162 -6.18 9.70 11.89
N THR A 163 -6.70 9.93 10.68
CA THR A 163 -5.89 10.18 9.47
C THR A 163 -4.96 11.39 9.61
N LYS A 164 -5.37 12.39 10.40
CA LYS A 164 -4.55 13.57 10.75
C LYS A 164 -3.26 13.20 11.47
N GLY A 165 -3.24 12.08 12.20
CA GLY A 165 -2.07 11.60 12.93
C GLY A 165 -0.90 11.18 12.04
N ILE A 166 -1.17 10.90 10.75
CA ILE A 166 -0.14 10.62 9.74
C ILE A 166 -0.15 11.63 8.58
N GLY A 167 -0.91 12.72 8.72
CA GLY A 167 -1.00 13.78 7.70
C GLY A 167 -1.69 13.39 6.40
N VAL A 168 -2.39 12.24 6.35
CA VAL A 168 -3.06 11.78 5.13
C VAL A 168 -4.45 12.37 5.01
N GLN A 169 -4.77 12.88 3.83
CA GLN A 169 -6.04 13.47 3.46
C GLN A 169 -6.55 12.87 2.15
N MET A 170 -7.87 12.84 2.00
CA MET A 170 -8.52 12.44 0.76
C MET A 170 -8.96 13.70 0.00
N THR A 171 -8.73 13.69 -1.32
CA THR A 171 -9.17 14.72 -2.25
C THR A 171 -10.59 14.46 -2.73
N GLU A 172 -11.23 15.47 -3.34
CA GLU A 172 -12.56 15.34 -3.96
C GLU A 172 -12.62 14.22 -5.02
N ALA A 173 -11.51 13.94 -5.69
CA ALA A 173 -11.38 12.87 -6.68
C ALA A 173 -11.16 11.47 -6.06
N CYS A 174 -11.36 11.29 -4.75
CA CYS A 174 -11.09 10.04 -4.01
C CYS A 174 -9.64 9.54 -4.11
N THR A 175 -8.69 10.45 -4.38
CA THR A 175 -7.24 10.18 -4.32
C THR A 175 -6.64 10.74 -3.04
N MET A 176 -5.45 10.28 -2.67
CA MET A 176 -4.82 10.67 -1.41
C MET A 176 -3.73 11.75 -1.58
N ARG A 177 -3.59 12.54 -0.51
CA ARG A 177 -2.45 13.44 -0.25
C ARG A 177 -1.86 13.10 1.12
N PRO A 178 -0.54 12.94 1.27
CA PRO A 178 0.52 13.09 0.28
C PRO A 178 0.38 12.15 -0.93
N LEU A 179 0.97 12.53 -2.07
CA LEU A 179 0.83 11.78 -3.33
C LEU A 179 1.25 10.30 -3.20
N TYR A 180 2.20 10.01 -2.32
CA TYR A 180 2.72 8.67 -2.07
C TYR A 180 2.01 8.05 -0.88
N SER A 181 0.73 7.77 -1.08
CA SER A 181 -0.10 7.12 -0.08
C SER A 181 -0.86 5.95 -0.69
N SER A 182 -1.16 4.97 0.15
CA SER A 182 -1.88 3.75 -0.19
C SER A 182 -2.88 3.43 0.92
N SER A 183 -3.98 2.80 0.55
CA SER A 183 -5.05 2.39 1.46
C SER A 183 -5.61 1.06 1.02
N GLY A 184 -6.07 0.26 1.98
CA GLY A 184 -6.59 -1.06 1.67
C GLY A 184 -6.90 -1.88 2.91
N ILE A 185 -6.98 -3.18 2.70
CA ILE A 185 -7.32 -4.17 3.73
C ILE A 185 -6.24 -5.23 3.76
N LEU A 186 -5.73 -5.49 4.96
CA LEU A 186 -4.88 -6.63 5.27
C LEU A 186 -5.74 -7.69 5.98
N PHE A 187 -5.53 -8.96 5.64
CA PHE A 187 -6.37 -10.05 6.13
C PHE A 187 -5.60 -11.37 6.19
N ASP A 188 -6.11 -12.32 6.96
CA ASP A 188 -5.61 -13.69 6.97
C ASP A 188 -5.92 -14.37 5.62
N ASP A 189 -4.88 -14.73 4.85
CA ASP A 189 -5.02 -15.19 3.48
C ASP A 189 -5.30 -16.70 3.40
N LEU A 190 -6.58 -17.03 3.58
CA LEU A 190 -7.11 -18.40 3.51
C LEU A 190 -7.28 -18.93 2.08
N LYS A 191 -7.09 -18.08 1.05
CA LYS A 191 -7.39 -18.40 -0.37
C LYS A 191 -6.19 -18.27 -1.30
N HIS A 192 -5.01 -18.08 -0.72
CA HIS A 192 -3.77 -17.86 -1.45
C HIS A 192 -3.80 -16.69 -2.44
N TYR A 193 -4.52 -15.63 -2.09
CA TYR A 193 -4.76 -14.48 -2.93
C TYR A 193 -3.48 -13.70 -3.26
N CYS A 194 -3.33 -13.31 -4.54
CA CYS A 194 -2.34 -12.34 -4.97
C CYS A 194 -2.85 -11.51 -6.17
N GLU A 195 -2.97 -10.19 -6.01
CA GLU A 195 -3.36 -9.25 -7.09
C GLU A 195 -2.48 -9.36 -8.34
N CYS A 196 -1.21 -9.77 -8.18
CA CYS A 196 -0.28 -9.90 -9.29
C CYS A 196 -0.73 -10.96 -10.31
N GLU A 197 -1.51 -11.96 -9.90
CA GLU A 197 -1.99 -13.02 -10.79
C GLU A 197 -2.96 -12.48 -11.85
N THR A 198 -3.68 -11.39 -11.57
CA THR A 198 -4.64 -10.78 -12.51
C THR A 198 -4.15 -9.44 -13.08
N CYS A 199 -3.07 -8.89 -12.55
CA CYS A 199 -2.50 -7.63 -13.00
C CYS A 199 -1.86 -7.75 -14.39
N THR A 200 -2.37 -6.99 -15.36
CA THR A 200 -1.87 -6.95 -16.76
C THR A 200 -0.63 -6.09 -16.95
N ILE A 201 -0.16 -5.38 -15.91
CA ILE A 201 1.06 -4.56 -15.98
C ILE A 201 2.26 -5.49 -16.16
N ASP A 202 2.87 -5.43 -17.33
CA ASP A 202 4.09 -6.19 -17.63
C ASP A 202 5.32 -5.60 -16.91
N ALA A 203 6.29 -6.45 -16.60
CA ALA A 203 7.57 -6.12 -15.97
C ALA A 203 7.52 -5.30 -14.67
N CYS A 204 6.36 -5.25 -13.98
CA CYS A 204 6.20 -4.55 -12.71
C CYS A 204 7.27 -4.96 -11.69
N VAL A 205 7.97 -3.98 -11.12
CA VAL A 205 9.04 -4.20 -10.13
C VAL A 205 8.52 -4.79 -8.82
N GLY A 206 7.23 -4.65 -8.52
CA GLY A 206 6.57 -5.19 -7.33
C GLY A 206 5.83 -6.49 -7.53
N ARG A 207 6.08 -7.18 -8.65
CA ARG A 207 5.34 -8.41 -8.97
C ARG A 207 5.71 -9.53 -7.99
N GLU A 208 4.72 -9.95 -7.20
CA GLU A 208 4.84 -11.07 -6.24
C GLU A 208 4.46 -12.43 -6.88
N ALA A 209 3.62 -12.42 -7.92
CA ALA A 209 3.18 -13.63 -8.62
C ALA A 209 3.14 -13.44 -10.15
N ARG A 210 3.27 -14.54 -10.89
CA ARG A 210 3.16 -14.54 -12.36
C ARG A 210 1.74 -14.18 -12.77
N PHE A 211 1.58 -13.37 -13.82
CA PHE A 211 0.27 -13.11 -14.40
C PHE A 211 -0.30 -14.42 -14.96
N CYS A 212 -1.48 -14.78 -14.48
CA CYS A 212 -2.28 -15.90 -14.91
C CYS A 212 -3.45 -15.31 -15.69
N ARG A 213 -3.48 -15.54 -17.01
CA ARG A 213 -4.75 -15.41 -17.75
C ARG A 213 -5.67 -16.50 -17.22
N THR A 214 -6.45 -16.22 -16.19
CA THR A 214 -7.60 -17.07 -15.90
C THR A 214 -8.47 -17.07 -17.15
N ALA A 215 -8.66 -18.26 -17.72
CA ALA A 215 -9.51 -18.51 -18.89
C ALA A 215 -10.98 -18.17 -18.59
#